data_AF-A0A2A3K2R0-F1
#
_entry.id   AF-A0A2A3K2R0-F1
#
_cell.length_a   1.000
_cell.length_b   1.000
_cell.length_c   1.000
_cell.angle_alpha   90.00
_cell.angle_beta   90.00
_cell.angle_gamma   90.00
#
_symmetry.space_group_name_H-M   'P 1'
#
loop_
_entity.id
_entity.type
_entity.pdbx_description
1 polymer ?
#
loop_
_entity_poly.entity_id
_entity_poly.type
_entity_poly.pdbx_seq_one_letter_code
_entity_poly.pdbx_strand_id
1 'polypeptide(L)'
;MTATVEGWIAYAAARGDTVADDADSAAALVRGSDYVARFYLNRLTSSAPDQVVDEATYEAAKLELTNPGFFSKTYTADQQKVLTKVGSIQWTVRGDASGAEAATPISTTIEAMFYPYMLERGKTPAFLMSIGRSPGL
;
A
#
# COMPACT_ATOMS: atom_id res chain seq x y z
N MET A 1 10.01 -0.49 13.40
CA MET A 1 10.23 0.54 12.35
C MET A 1 11.31 1.48 12.81
N THR A 2 12.44 1.43 12.11
CA THR A 2 13.68 2.13 12.41
C THR A 2 14.19 2.92 11.20
N ALA A 3 13.39 3.03 10.14
CA ALA A 3 13.73 3.73 8.92
C ALA A 3 14.31 5.14 9.18
N THR A 4 15.49 5.39 8.61
CA THR A 4 16.19 6.68 8.68
C THR A 4 16.56 7.16 7.28
N VAL A 5 16.87 8.45 7.14
CA VAL A 5 17.36 9.00 5.86
C VAL A 5 18.68 8.35 5.45
N GLU A 6 19.58 8.11 6.40
CA GLU A 6 20.84 7.38 6.14
C GLU A 6 20.57 5.95 5.62
N GLY A 7 19.64 5.23 6.26
CA GLY A 7 19.23 3.89 5.82
C GLY A 7 18.61 3.91 4.43
N TRP A 8 17.81 4.94 4.13
CA TRP A 8 17.23 5.14 2.80
C TRP A 8 18.31 5.40 1.74
N ILE A 9 19.31 6.24 2.05
CA ILE A 9 20.44 6.52 1.14
C ILE A 9 21.20 5.24 0.83
N ALA A 10 21.54 4.44 1.84
CA ALA A 10 22.21 3.16 1.64
C ALA A 10 21.36 2.18 0.81
N TYR A 11 20.06 2.10 1.10
CA TYR A 11 19.09 1.29 0.36
C TYR A 11 19.01 1.68 -1.12
N ALA A 12 18.95 2.98 -1.40
CA ALA A 12 18.88 3.53 -2.75
C ALA A 12 20.19 3.30 -3.52
N ALA A 13 21.34 3.55 -2.88
CA ALA A 13 22.65 3.34 -3.48
C ALA A 13 22.87 1.88 -3.90
N ALA A 14 22.42 0.91 -3.09
CA ALA A 14 22.48 -0.51 -3.43
C ALA A 14 21.68 -0.89 -4.70
N ARG A 15 20.72 -0.03 -5.11
CA ARG A 15 19.89 -0.19 -6.31
C ARG A 15 20.30 0.75 -7.45
N GLY A 16 21.39 1.51 -7.28
CA GLY A 16 21.88 2.46 -8.28
C GLY A 16 21.12 3.80 -8.29
N ASP A 17 20.32 4.08 -7.27
CA ASP A 17 19.62 5.35 -7.09
C ASP A 17 20.36 6.29 -6.14
N THR A 18 20.02 7.58 -6.18
CA THR A 18 20.57 8.60 -5.28
C THR A 18 19.43 9.30 -4.53
N VAL A 19 19.61 9.48 -3.23
CA VAL A 19 18.73 10.25 -2.34
C VAL A 19 19.60 11.29 -1.64
N ALA A 20 19.11 12.52 -1.54
CA ALA A 20 19.81 13.59 -0.83
C ALA A 20 19.60 13.47 0.68
N ASP A 21 20.61 13.84 1.46
CA ASP A 21 20.45 13.99 2.92
C ASP A 21 19.96 15.41 3.23
N ASP A 22 18.65 15.63 3.03
CA ASP A 22 18.02 16.93 3.18
C ASP A 22 16.63 16.88 3.83
N ALA A 23 16.08 18.07 4.09
CA ALA A 23 14.79 18.23 4.73
C ALA A 23 13.63 17.67 3.90
N ASP A 24 13.74 17.71 2.56
CA ASP A 24 12.70 17.18 1.68
C ASP A 24 12.65 15.65 1.74
N SER A 25 13.83 15.02 1.76
CA SER A 25 13.96 13.57 1.94
C SER A 25 13.49 13.14 3.33
N ALA A 26 13.83 13.89 4.38
CA ALA A 26 13.30 13.65 5.72
C ALA A 26 11.76 13.76 5.78
N ALA A 27 11.19 14.78 5.15
CA ALA A 27 9.74 14.98 5.11
C ALA A 27 9.03 13.89 4.27
N ALA A 28 9.63 13.46 3.16
CA ALA A 28 9.13 12.37 2.34
C ALA A 28 9.16 11.03 3.10
N LEU A 29 10.22 10.79 3.88
CA LEU A 29 10.32 9.61 4.75
C LEU A 29 9.18 9.56 5.77
N VAL A 30 8.87 10.68 6.42
CA VAL A 30 7.73 10.76 7.35
C VAL A 30 6.40 10.42 6.66
N ARG A 31 6.14 10.97 5.47
CA ARG A 31 4.91 10.66 4.71
C ARG A 31 4.86 9.20 4.26
N GLY A 32 5.98 8.64 3.84
CA GLY A 32 6.10 7.23 3.50
C GLY A 32 5.84 6.31 4.70
N SER A 33 6.42 6.64 5.85
CA SER A 33 6.19 5.93 7.12
C SER A 33 4.71 5.95 7.53
N ASP A 34 4.07 7.10 7.41
CA ASP A 34 2.64 7.27 7.69
C ASP A 34 1.79 6.36 6.82
N TYR A 35 2.09 6.27 5.51
CA TYR A 35 1.39 5.38 4.59
C TYR A 35 1.60 3.91 4.97
N VAL A 36 2.84 3.47 5.18
CA VAL A 36 3.14 2.07 5.54
C VAL A 36 2.46 1.68 6.85
N ALA A 37 2.56 2.52 7.88
CA ALA A 37 1.96 2.27 9.18
C ALA A 37 0.43 2.20 9.13
N ARG A 38 -0.21 3.17 8.46
CA ARG A 38 -1.68 3.25 8.44
C ARG A 38 -2.30 2.27 7.46
N PHE A 39 -1.63 1.98 6.36
CA PHE A 39 -2.15 1.12 5.31
C PHE A 39 -1.69 -0.34 5.48
N TYR A 40 -0.39 -0.63 5.48
CA TYR A 40 0.04 -2.03 5.45
C TYR A 40 0.06 -2.69 6.82
N LEU A 41 0.63 -2.04 7.84
CA LEU A 41 0.84 -2.68 9.15
C LEU A 41 -0.47 -3.10 9.82
N ASN A 42 -1.55 -2.34 9.62
CA ASN A 42 -2.89 -2.66 10.13
C ASN A 42 -3.55 -3.88 9.43
N ARG A 43 -2.98 -4.37 8.32
CA ARG A 43 -3.52 -5.45 7.49
C ARG A 43 -2.68 -6.72 7.55
N LEU A 44 -1.59 -6.71 8.30
CA LEU A 44 -0.74 -7.89 8.44
C LEU A 44 -1.41 -8.92 9.35
N THR A 45 -1.28 -10.19 8.97
CA THR A 45 -1.73 -11.33 9.77
C THR A 45 -0.60 -12.08 10.47
N SER A 46 0.64 -11.75 10.10
CA SER A 46 1.85 -12.17 10.78
C SER A 46 2.81 -10.98 10.84
N SER A 47 3.74 -11.02 11.79
CA SER A 47 4.73 -9.95 11.91
C SER A 47 5.66 -9.96 10.70
N ALA A 48 5.70 -8.85 9.96
CA ALA A 48 6.76 -8.61 8.98
C ALA A 48 8.08 -8.32 9.73
N PRO A 49 9.24 -8.75 9.22
CA PRO A 49 10.54 -8.33 9.72
C PRO A 49 10.70 -6.81 9.62
N ASP A 50 11.38 -6.19 10.60
CA ASP A 50 11.64 -4.73 10.58
C ASP A 50 12.33 -4.28 9.29
N GLN A 51 13.24 -5.09 8.75
CA GLN A 51 13.89 -4.80 7.47
C GLN A 51 12.86 -4.64 6.34
N VAL A 52 11.88 -5.53 6.23
CA VAL A 52 10.84 -5.44 5.18
C VAL A 52 10.02 -4.16 5.34
N VAL A 53 9.70 -3.81 6.60
CA VAL A 53 8.94 -2.59 6.91
C VAL A 53 9.74 -1.33 6.55
N ASP A 54 11.02 -1.30 6.88
CA ASP A 54 11.90 -0.16 6.57
C ASP A 54 12.13 -0.04 5.05
N GLU A 55 12.36 -1.15 4.34
CA GLU A 55 12.50 -1.16 2.88
C GLU A 55 11.23 -0.69 2.16
N ALA A 56 10.05 -1.14 2.61
CA ALA A 56 8.77 -0.66 2.09
C ALA A 56 8.55 0.84 2.36
N THR A 57 9.04 1.32 3.50
CA THR A 57 8.98 2.73 3.87
C THR A 57 9.85 3.58 2.93
N TYR A 58 11.02 3.09 2.53
CA TYR A 58 11.89 3.75 1.55
C TYR A 58 11.26 3.82 0.16
N GLU A 59 10.60 2.76 -0.29
CA GLU A 59 9.85 2.76 -1.55
C GLU A 59 8.66 3.76 -1.52
N ALA A 60 7.96 3.85 -0.39
CA ALA A 60 6.90 4.84 -0.20
C ALA A 60 7.47 6.27 -0.18
N ALA A 61 8.58 6.48 0.53
CA ALA A 61 9.26 7.77 0.62
C ALA A 61 9.72 8.27 -0.75
N LYS A 62 10.21 7.38 -1.61
CA LYS A 62 10.58 7.72 -3.00
C LYS A 62 9.42 8.32 -3.79
N LEU A 63 8.23 7.75 -3.66
CA LEU A 63 7.03 8.25 -4.31
C LEU A 63 6.58 9.59 -3.71
N GLU A 64 6.67 9.74 -2.39
CA GLU A 64 6.36 10.98 -1.66
C GLU A 64 7.37 12.11 -1.85
N LEU A 65 8.62 11.80 -2.22
CA LEU A 65 9.63 12.78 -2.61
C LEU A 65 9.35 13.30 -4.02
N THR A 66 8.95 12.40 -4.93
CA THR A 66 8.63 12.75 -6.32
C THR A 66 7.31 13.50 -6.43
N ASN A 67 6.31 13.10 -5.65
CA ASN A 67 4.98 13.68 -5.64
C ASN A 67 4.44 13.78 -4.20
N PRO A 68 4.73 14.88 -3.49
CA PRO A 68 4.27 15.07 -2.11
C PRO A 68 2.75 14.96 -1.98
N GLY A 69 2.31 14.11 -1.05
CA GLY A 69 0.90 13.82 -0.82
C GLY A 69 0.32 12.75 -1.76
N PHE A 70 1.17 11.99 -2.46
CA PHE A 70 0.75 10.91 -3.33
C PHE A 70 -0.20 9.93 -2.60
N PHE A 71 0.15 9.50 -1.39
CA PHE A 71 -0.65 8.52 -0.64
C PHE A 71 -1.74 9.13 0.24
N SER A 72 -1.75 10.45 0.44
CA SER A 72 -2.69 11.15 1.32
C SER A 72 -3.74 11.98 0.58
N LYS A 73 -3.80 11.85 -0.74
CA LYS A 73 -4.74 12.58 -1.58
C LYS A 73 -6.18 12.25 -1.21
N THR A 74 -6.96 13.28 -0.90
CA THR A 74 -8.40 13.17 -0.65
C THR A 74 -9.18 13.42 -1.93
N TYR A 75 -10.35 12.79 -2.03
CA TYR A 75 -11.26 12.93 -3.16
C TYR A 75 -12.67 13.20 -2.65
N THR A 76 -13.40 14.08 -3.33
CA THR A 76 -14.85 14.23 -3.13
C THR A 76 -15.60 13.11 -3.86
N ALA A 77 -16.87 12.91 -3.51
CA ALA A 77 -17.71 11.90 -4.17
C ALA A 77 -17.80 12.10 -5.70
N ASP A 78 -17.82 13.35 -6.19
CA ASP A 78 -17.84 13.63 -7.64
C ASP A 78 -16.51 13.30 -8.33
N GLN A 79 -15.39 13.34 -7.60
CA GLN A 79 -14.07 12.94 -8.12
C GLN A 79 -13.89 11.41 -8.16
N GLN A 80 -14.65 10.66 -7.37
CA GLN A 80 -14.61 9.19 -7.31
C GLN A 80 -15.57 8.51 -8.33
N LYS A 81 -16.04 9.23 -9.34
CA LYS A 81 -16.91 8.64 -10.37
C LYS A 81 -16.11 7.82 -11.38
N VAL A 82 -16.55 6.58 -11.61
CA VAL A 82 -16.04 5.73 -12.69
C VAL A 82 -17.02 5.79 -13.86
N LEU A 83 -16.53 6.18 -15.04
CA LEU A 83 -17.31 6.16 -16.27
C LEU A 83 -17.45 4.72 -16.76
N THR A 84 -18.59 4.10 -16.48
CA THR A 84 -18.80 2.66 -16.76
C THR A 84 -19.17 2.37 -18.22
N LYS A 85 -19.59 3.37 -19.00
CA LYS A 85 -19.93 3.23 -20.42
C LYS A 85 -19.93 4.58 -21.16
N VAL A 86 -19.38 4.62 -22.37
CA VAL A 86 -19.63 5.68 -23.36
C VAL A 86 -19.96 5.04 -24.69
N GLY A 87 -21.21 5.13 -25.11
CA GLY A 87 -21.67 4.50 -26.36
C GLY A 87 -21.44 2.98 -26.36
N SER A 88 -20.75 2.46 -27.38
CA SER A 88 -20.43 1.03 -27.55
C SER A 88 -19.08 0.61 -26.95
N ILE A 89 -18.25 1.55 -26.46
CA ILE A 89 -16.94 1.24 -25.87
C ILE A 89 -17.13 0.94 -24.38
N GLN A 90 -16.58 -0.20 -23.94
CA GLN A 90 -16.61 -0.67 -22.55
C GLN A 90 -15.21 -1.06 -22.10
N TRP A 91 -14.81 -0.58 -20.91
CA TRP A 91 -13.56 -0.94 -20.26
C TRP A 91 -13.87 -1.60 -18.92
N THR A 92 -13.19 -2.69 -18.61
CA THR A 92 -13.17 -3.27 -17.27
C THR A 92 -11.91 -2.84 -16.54
N VAL A 93 -12.05 -2.30 -15.34
CA VAL A 93 -10.91 -2.03 -14.46
C VAL A 93 -10.28 -3.36 -14.06
N ARG A 94 -8.95 -3.47 -14.14
CA ARG A 94 -8.24 -4.61 -13.53
C ARG A 94 -8.21 -4.39 -12.02
N GLY A 95 -8.87 -5.25 -11.26
CA GLY A 95 -9.01 -5.15 -9.80
C GLY A 95 -10.44 -4.82 -9.37
N ASP A 96 -10.63 -4.51 -8.09
CA ASP A 96 -11.91 -4.09 -7.54
C ASP A 96 -11.95 -2.57 -7.36
N ALA A 97 -12.72 -1.89 -8.20
CA ALA A 97 -12.91 -0.44 -8.14
C ALA A 97 -14.07 -0.01 -7.22
N SER A 98 -14.71 -0.95 -6.52
CA SER A 98 -15.91 -0.71 -5.71
C SER A 98 -15.67 -0.73 -4.19
N GLY A 99 -14.50 -1.17 -3.74
CA GLY A 99 -14.12 -1.20 -2.33
C GLY A 99 -13.79 0.20 -1.75
N ALA A 100 -13.87 0.32 -0.42
CA ALA A 100 -13.55 1.57 0.31
C ALA A 100 -12.10 2.07 0.08
N GLU A 101 -11.22 1.20 -0.42
CA GLU A 101 -9.81 1.48 -0.71
C GLU A 101 -9.53 1.69 -2.20
N ALA A 102 -10.55 1.62 -3.06
CA ALA A 102 -10.38 1.71 -4.52
C ALA A 102 -9.74 3.03 -4.98
N ALA A 103 -9.89 4.10 -4.20
CA ALA A 103 -9.28 5.39 -4.47
C ALA A 103 -7.88 5.56 -3.86
N THR A 104 -7.43 4.64 -2.99
CA THR A 104 -6.12 4.71 -2.35
C THR A 104 -5.05 4.23 -3.33
N PRO A 105 -3.99 5.02 -3.59
CA PRO A 105 -2.90 4.56 -4.44
C PRO A 105 -2.17 3.35 -3.86
N ILE A 106 -1.78 2.43 -4.74
CA ILE A 106 -1.08 1.19 -4.40
C ILE A 106 0.21 1.11 -5.21
N SER A 107 1.31 0.75 -4.54
CA SER A 107 2.58 0.40 -5.19
C SER A 107 2.72 -1.11 -5.29
N THR A 108 2.88 -1.64 -6.50
CA THR A 108 3.06 -3.09 -6.71
C THR A 108 4.32 -3.64 -6.04
N THR A 109 5.36 -2.82 -5.89
CA THR A 109 6.59 -3.18 -5.18
C THR A 109 6.32 -3.36 -3.70
N ILE A 110 5.62 -2.40 -3.07
CA ILE A 110 5.29 -2.45 -1.65
C ILE A 110 4.32 -3.60 -1.36
N GLU A 111 3.33 -3.82 -2.24
CA GLU A 111 2.45 -4.97 -2.18
C GLU A 111 3.23 -6.29 -2.18
N ALA A 112 4.20 -6.45 -3.09
CA ALA A 112 5.00 -7.66 -3.16
C ALA A 112 5.83 -7.90 -1.88
N MET A 113 6.32 -6.84 -1.24
CA MET A 113 7.05 -6.92 0.03
C MET A 113 6.17 -7.43 1.17
N PHE A 114 4.92 -6.96 1.26
CA PHE A 114 4.00 -7.35 2.32
C PHE A 114 3.15 -8.60 2.02
N TYR A 115 3.08 -9.03 0.75
CA TYR A 115 2.27 -10.17 0.32
C TYR A 115 2.44 -11.43 1.18
N PRO A 116 3.66 -11.85 1.60
CA PRO A 116 3.84 -13.04 2.43
C PRO A 116 3.24 -12.93 3.85
N TYR A 117 2.90 -11.71 4.29
CA TYR A 117 2.45 -11.40 5.65
C TYR A 117 0.97 -11.00 5.72
N MET A 118 0.34 -10.77 4.57
CA MET A 118 -1.08 -10.44 4.43
C MET A 118 -1.90 -11.70 4.16
N LEU A 119 -3.18 -11.71 4.55
CA LEU A 119 -4.13 -12.72 4.07
C LEU A 119 -4.15 -12.64 2.54
N GLU A 120 -4.04 -13.80 1.85
CA GLU A 120 -4.21 -13.87 0.40
C GLU A 120 -5.47 -13.09 -0.01
N ARG A 121 -5.28 -12.10 -0.87
CA ARG A 121 -6.36 -11.31 -1.46
C ARG A 121 -7.30 -12.27 -2.21
N GLY A 122 -8.40 -12.67 -1.56
CA GLY A 122 -9.39 -13.60 -2.12
C GLY A 122 -9.55 -14.96 -1.40
N LYS A 123 -8.85 -15.25 -0.31
CA LYS A 123 -9.18 -16.40 0.55
C LYS A 123 -9.88 -15.96 1.83
N THR A 124 -11.18 -16.23 1.91
CA THR A 124 -11.92 -16.18 3.18
C THR A 124 -11.15 -17.00 4.21
N PRO A 125 -10.85 -16.47 5.41
CA PRO A 125 -10.27 -17.28 6.48
C PRO A 125 -11.18 -18.49 6.71
N ALA A 126 -10.65 -19.71 6.62
CA ALA A 126 -11.43 -20.93 6.82
C ALA A 126 -12.20 -20.93 8.16
N PHE A 127 -11.70 -20.18 9.14
CA PHE A 127 -12.32 -19.98 10.45
C PHE A 127 -13.70 -19.29 10.41
N LEU A 128 -14.01 -18.49 9.37
CA LEU A 128 -15.32 -17.84 9.19
C LEU A 128 -16.39 -18.76 8.59
N MET A 129 -16.01 -19.93 8.05
CA MET A 129 -16.95 -20.88 7.43
C MET A 129 -17.47 -21.96 8.41
N SER A 130 -16.96 -22.03 9.64
CA SER A 130 -17.22 -23.15 10.55
C SER A 130 -18.29 -22.90 11.63
N ILE A 131 -18.95 -21.75 11.67
CA ILE A 131 -19.92 -21.40 12.74
C ILE A 131 -21.40 -21.47 12.33
N GLY A 132 -21.72 -21.98 11.13
CA GLY A 132 -23.06 -21.81 10.55
C GLY A 132 -23.69 -23.01 9.84
N ARG A 133 -23.34 -24.26 10.17
CA ARG A 133 -24.11 -25.42 9.67
C ARG A 133 -24.29 -26.47 10.76
N SER A 134 -25.30 -26.27 11.61
CA SER A 134 -25.91 -27.38 12.34
C SER A 134 -26.72 -28.21 11.32
N PRO A 135 -26.38 -29.49 11.07
CA PRO A 135 -27.27 -30.37 10.33
C PRO A 135 -28.39 -30.80 11.27
N GLY A 136 -29.62 -30.43 10.96
CA GLY A 136 -30.79 -30.97 11.63
C GLY A 136 -30.82 -32.50 11.50
N LEU A 137 -30.91 -33.16 12.66
CA LEU A 137 -31.58 -34.43 12.91
C LEU A 137 -32.25 -34.30 14.28
#